data_AF-A0A954Z157-F1
#
_entry.id   AF-A0A954Z157-F1
#
_cell.length_a   1.000
_cell.length_b   1.000
_cell.length_c   1.000
_cell.angle_alpha   90.00
_cell.angle_beta   90.00
_cell.angle_gamma   90.00
#
_symmetry.space_group_name_H-M   'P 1'
#
loop_
_entity.id
_entity.type
_entity.pdbx_description
1 polymer ?
#
loop_
_entity_poly.entity_id
_entity_poly.type
_entity_poly.pdbx_seq_one_letter_code
_entity_poly.pdbx_strand_id
1 'polypeptide(L)'
;GVEPRAPIDLVEPVRQQIRLAHKHNLPTTFLIQYDALVTPVFVDLLKSELNANDEIGAWLEVVQPQVEAAGLNWRGRYPWDWHTDVGFTIGYTPDERRKLVDVFMDKFRETFGYTPRSVGCWVLDAPTLNHAADQYGVNTACICKDQMGTDGYNLWGGYWNQAYYPSRRNAFMPAQTKAAQLNVPVFRMLGSDPISQYDTGLGQDRQGVISLEPVYPRAGGNPDWVRWFFDVNFHSPCLAFAYAQVGQENSFGWPAMSKGLEDQYALLAEESRKGVLRVETLENSGRWFRQNFDVTPATSVVALKEWNDEGRRSVWYENRFYRANLLWDHERWRFRDIHLFDENCAERYLNDRVTTHHCVYDTLPVVDGFNWSRRDGVPAGLRLVGLTADGAANELSCGTPVVAETGADSLHITIPLTSGGAVRLDLDPRAIRISVSGANAPGRWALDLTWDGAKATSIVGVDGEAICFRHNNFDYSIRCKGANITMNAKDHVVRIAPNGAGVTLRF
;
A
#
# COMPACT_ATOMS: atom_id res chain seq x y z
N GLY A 1 -5.24 6.66 -27.20
CA GLY A 1 -3.93 6.63 -26.53
C GLY A 1 -3.24 7.96 -26.77
N VAL A 2 -2.97 8.73 -25.72
CA VAL A 2 -2.23 10.00 -25.79
C VAL A 2 -1.15 10.02 -24.72
N GLU A 3 0.08 10.36 -25.11
CA GLU A 3 1.20 10.63 -24.19
C GLU A 3 1.85 11.95 -24.61
N PRO A 4 1.52 13.07 -23.93
CA PRO A 4 1.98 14.39 -24.33
C PRO A 4 3.41 14.72 -23.89
N ARG A 5 4.04 13.90 -23.02
CA ARG A 5 5.40 14.17 -22.50
C ARG A 5 6.49 13.81 -23.50
N ALA A 6 6.24 12.83 -24.38
CA ALA A 6 7.18 12.40 -25.41
C ALA A 6 6.47 11.69 -26.58
N PRO A 7 6.98 11.78 -27.82
CA PRO A 7 6.48 10.98 -28.93
C PRO A 7 6.85 9.51 -28.68
N ILE A 8 5.86 8.70 -28.33
CA ILE A 8 6.05 7.28 -28.00
C ILE A 8 5.02 6.40 -28.70
N ASP A 9 5.44 5.20 -29.11
CA ASP A 9 4.52 4.19 -29.61
C ASP A 9 3.81 3.53 -28.41
N LEU A 10 2.50 3.78 -28.32
CA LEU A 10 1.66 3.24 -27.25
C LEU A 10 1.06 1.87 -27.60
N VAL A 11 1.14 1.43 -28.86
CA VAL A 11 0.57 0.16 -29.34
C VAL A 11 1.59 -0.97 -29.22
N GLU A 12 2.84 -0.72 -29.59
CA GLU A 12 3.89 -1.74 -29.57
C GLU A 12 4.12 -2.38 -28.18
N PRO A 13 4.14 -1.63 -27.06
CA PRO A 13 4.28 -2.24 -25.74
C PRO A 13 3.14 -3.23 -25.43
N VAL A 14 1.90 -2.89 -25.79
CA VAL A 14 0.73 -3.76 -25.58
C VAL A 14 0.89 -5.06 -26.38
N ARG A 15 1.25 -4.95 -27.66
CA ARG A 15 1.49 -6.11 -28.53
C ARG A 15 2.58 -7.04 -27.98
N GLN A 16 3.68 -6.46 -27.50
CA GLN A 16 4.80 -7.24 -26.97
C GLN A 16 4.47 -7.88 -25.61
N GLN A 17 3.72 -7.18 -24.75
CA GLN A 17 3.22 -7.74 -23.49
C GLN A 17 2.29 -8.94 -23.73
N ILE A 18 1.37 -8.85 -24.69
CA ILE A 18 0.49 -9.97 -25.11
C ILE A 18 1.35 -11.15 -25.58
N ARG A 19 2.27 -10.89 -26.52
CA ARG A 19 3.16 -11.93 -27.07
C ARG A 19 3.97 -12.62 -25.96
N LEU A 20 4.48 -11.85 -25.01
CA LEU A 20 5.28 -12.37 -23.91
C LEU A 20 4.44 -13.21 -22.95
N ALA A 21 3.23 -12.76 -22.59
CA ALA A 21 2.28 -13.52 -21.79
C ALA A 21 1.97 -14.87 -22.42
N HIS A 22 1.62 -14.87 -23.71
CA HIS A 22 1.25 -16.09 -24.44
C HIS A 22 2.41 -17.03 -24.67
N LYS A 23 3.63 -16.51 -24.92
CA LYS A 23 4.85 -17.31 -24.99
C LYS A 23 5.05 -18.17 -23.73
N HIS A 24 4.65 -17.63 -22.57
CA HIS A 24 4.77 -18.30 -21.28
C HIS A 24 3.47 -18.94 -20.77
N ASN A 25 2.38 -18.86 -21.54
CA ASN A 25 1.03 -19.29 -21.16
C ASN A 25 0.59 -18.71 -19.80
N LEU A 26 0.86 -17.42 -19.58
CA LEU A 26 0.47 -16.70 -18.38
C LEU A 26 -0.81 -15.88 -18.66
N PRO A 27 -1.82 -15.92 -17.78
CA PRO A 27 -2.99 -15.07 -17.89
C PRO A 27 -2.64 -13.62 -17.54
N THR A 28 -3.17 -12.65 -18.28
CA THR A 28 -2.87 -11.22 -18.09
C THR A 28 -4.14 -10.36 -18.13
N THR A 29 -4.18 -9.30 -17.34
CA THR A 29 -5.21 -8.26 -17.41
C THR A 29 -4.69 -7.02 -18.12
N PHE A 30 -5.44 -6.53 -19.10
CA PHE A 30 -5.23 -5.23 -19.75
C PHE A 30 -6.33 -4.27 -19.31
N LEU A 31 -5.95 -3.22 -18.56
CA LEU A 31 -6.87 -2.16 -18.16
C LEU A 31 -6.86 -1.06 -19.22
N ILE A 32 -7.96 -0.94 -19.97
CA ILE A 32 -8.06 0.02 -21.08
C ILE A 32 -8.53 1.39 -20.57
N GLN A 33 -7.85 2.48 -20.95
CA GLN A 33 -8.30 3.85 -20.69
C GLN A 33 -9.31 4.29 -21.76
N TYR A 34 -10.19 5.26 -21.44
CA TYR A 34 -11.29 5.64 -22.33
C TYR A 34 -10.83 6.11 -23.73
N ASP A 35 -9.74 6.86 -23.83
CA ASP A 35 -9.22 7.31 -25.12
C ASP A 35 -8.69 6.14 -25.97
N ALA A 36 -8.09 5.12 -25.35
CA ALA A 36 -7.74 3.86 -26.02
C ALA A 36 -8.99 3.05 -26.39
N LEU A 37 -10.02 3.04 -25.54
CA LEU A 37 -11.29 2.35 -25.78
C LEU A 37 -12.06 2.87 -27.00
N VAL A 38 -11.91 4.15 -27.35
CA VAL A 38 -12.50 4.75 -28.56
C VAL A 38 -11.56 4.78 -29.77
N THR A 39 -10.36 4.22 -29.64
CA THR A 39 -9.34 4.19 -30.71
C THR A 39 -9.27 2.79 -31.34
N PRO A 40 -9.60 2.62 -32.64
CA PRO A 40 -9.69 1.30 -33.27
C PRO A 40 -8.44 0.43 -33.12
N VAL A 41 -7.23 0.99 -33.27
CA VAL A 41 -6.00 0.18 -33.21
C VAL A 41 -5.81 -0.58 -31.89
N PHE A 42 -6.26 -0.03 -30.75
CA PHE A 42 -6.19 -0.72 -29.46
C PHE A 42 -7.30 -1.77 -29.32
N VAL A 43 -8.52 -1.41 -29.71
CA VAL A 43 -9.68 -2.31 -29.64
C VAL A 43 -9.48 -3.53 -30.54
N ASP A 44 -9.03 -3.31 -31.78
CA ASP A 44 -8.79 -4.37 -32.75
C ASP A 44 -7.67 -5.30 -32.26
N LEU A 45 -6.57 -4.75 -31.74
CA LEU A 45 -5.47 -5.53 -31.15
C LEU A 45 -5.96 -6.41 -29.99
N LEU A 46 -6.70 -5.84 -29.03
CA LEU A 46 -7.19 -6.61 -27.88
C LEU A 46 -8.23 -7.67 -28.29
N LYS A 47 -9.07 -7.39 -29.29
CA LYS A 47 -10.05 -8.36 -29.81
C LYS A 47 -9.41 -9.48 -30.63
N SER A 48 -8.35 -9.18 -31.38
CA SER A 48 -7.73 -10.17 -32.27
C SER A 48 -6.72 -11.05 -31.55
N GLU A 49 -5.96 -10.50 -30.61
CA GLU A 49 -4.84 -11.22 -30.01
C GLU A 49 -5.18 -11.89 -28.69
N LEU A 50 -6.05 -11.33 -27.85
CA LEU A 50 -6.35 -11.91 -26.53
C LEU A 50 -7.13 -13.21 -26.63
N ASN A 51 -6.87 -14.13 -25.70
CA ASN A 51 -7.56 -15.42 -25.61
C ASN A 51 -8.38 -15.52 -24.30
N ALA A 52 -9.03 -16.68 -24.08
CA ALA A 52 -9.93 -16.88 -22.95
C ALA A 52 -9.26 -16.83 -21.55
N ASN A 53 -7.93 -16.88 -21.49
CA ASN A 53 -7.18 -16.75 -20.23
C ASN A 53 -6.86 -15.29 -19.89
N ASP A 54 -7.03 -14.37 -20.84
CA ASP A 54 -6.75 -12.95 -20.65
C ASP A 54 -8.01 -12.20 -20.20
N GLU A 55 -7.81 -11.03 -19.62
CA GLU A 55 -8.88 -10.14 -19.16
C GLU A 55 -8.72 -8.74 -19.77
N ILE A 56 -9.84 -8.15 -20.18
CA ILE A 56 -9.94 -6.71 -20.45
C ILE A 56 -10.73 -6.07 -19.30
N GLY A 57 -10.09 -5.18 -18.54
CA GLY A 57 -10.72 -4.37 -17.49
C GLY A 57 -10.67 -2.88 -17.83
N ALA A 58 -11.12 -2.03 -16.90
CA ALA A 58 -11.19 -0.58 -17.12
C ALA A 58 -10.11 0.19 -16.34
N TRP A 59 -9.41 1.11 -17.01
CA TRP A 59 -8.56 2.11 -16.38
C TRP A 59 -9.34 3.42 -16.23
N LEU A 60 -9.65 3.82 -15.00
CA LEU A 60 -10.57 4.93 -14.68
C LEU A 60 -9.90 6.30 -14.53
N GLU A 61 -8.64 6.44 -14.92
CA GLU A 61 -8.03 7.76 -15.09
C GLU A 61 -8.72 8.50 -16.25
N VAL A 62 -9.09 9.75 -16.00
CA VAL A 62 -10.00 10.55 -16.82
C VAL A 62 -9.26 11.29 -17.92
N VAL A 63 -9.81 11.24 -19.14
CA VAL A 63 -9.24 11.85 -20.34
C VAL A 63 -10.26 12.69 -21.08
N GLN A 64 -9.79 13.66 -21.87
CA GLN A 64 -10.62 14.62 -22.59
C GLN A 64 -11.77 13.95 -23.38
N PRO A 65 -11.56 12.88 -24.18
CA PRO A 65 -12.66 12.26 -24.92
C PRO A 65 -13.77 11.70 -24.04
N GLN A 66 -13.46 11.26 -22.82
CA GLN A 66 -14.45 10.76 -21.86
C GLN A 66 -15.30 11.91 -21.30
N VAL A 67 -14.63 13.00 -20.95
CA VAL A 67 -15.25 14.18 -20.34
C VAL A 67 -16.20 14.84 -21.34
N GLU A 68 -15.77 14.98 -22.60
CA GLU A 68 -16.60 15.50 -23.69
C GLU A 68 -17.77 14.57 -24.01
N ALA A 69 -17.56 13.25 -24.03
CA ALA A 69 -18.64 12.27 -24.20
C ALA A 69 -19.65 12.30 -23.05
N ALA A 70 -19.21 12.64 -21.84
CA ALA A 70 -20.07 12.92 -20.69
C ALA A 70 -20.72 14.31 -20.76
N GLY A 71 -20.54 15.09 -21.83
CA GLY A 71 -21.09 16.45 -21.93
C GLY A 71 -20.59 17.38 -20.83
N LEU A 72 -19.38 17.14 -20.33
CA LEU A 72 -18.68 17.96 -19.36
C LEU A 72 -17.55 18.73 -20.06
N ASN A 73 -17.05 19.78 -19.41
CA ASN A 73 -15.94 20.57 -19.94
C ASN A 73 -14.60 20.01 -19.47
N TRP A 74 -13.74 19.63 -20.43
CA TRP A 74 -12.34 19.30 -20.15
C TRP A 74 -11.59 20.54 -19.67
N ARG A 75 -10.77 20.36 -18.62
CA ARG A 75 -10.00 21.44 -17.97
C ARG A 75 -8.48 21.26 -18.10
N GLY A 76 -8.04 20.22 -18.81
CA GLY A 76 -6.63 19.88 -18.94
C GLY A 76 -5.91 20.67 -20.01
N ARG A 77 -4.57 20.66 -19.90
CA ARG A 77 -3.66 21.28 -20.87
C ARG A 77 -3.52 20.44 -22.14
N TYR A 78 -3.72 19.14 -22.01
CA TYR A 78 -3.60 18.13 -23.06
C TYR A 78 -4.79 17.15 -22.98
N PRO A 79 -5.03 16.32 -23.99
CA PRO A 79 -6.12 15.33 -23.95
C PRO A 79 -6.00 14.27 -22.85
N TRP A 80 -4.81 14.07 -22.31
CA TRP A 80 -4.53 13.37 -21.06
C TRP A 80 -3.67 14.28 -20.18
N ASP A 81 -4.07 14.53 -18.94
CA ASP A 81 -3.37 15.45 -18.04
C ASP A 81 -3.28 14.83 -16.64
N TRP A 82 -2.06 14.66 -16.14
CA TRP A 82 -1.78 13.98 -14.87
C TRP A 82 -2.13 14.78 -13.62
N HIS A 83 -2.63 16.02 -13.74
CA HIS A 83 -3.06 16.80 -12.57
C HIS A 83 -4.36 16.24 -11.97
N THR A 84 -4.41 16.15 -10.64
CA THR A 84 -5.48 15.42 -9.92
C THR A 84 -6.87 16.05 -10.06
N ASP A 85 -6.96 17.36 -10.27
CA ASP A 85 -8.22 18.09 -10.51
C ASP A 85 -8.78 17.94 -11.94
N VAL A 86 -8.04 17.25 -12.80
CA VAL A 86 -8.33 17.08 -14.22
C VAL A 86 -8.38 15.60 -14.62
N GLY A 87 -7.27 14.88 -14.43
CA GLY A 87 -7.05 13.51 -14.91
C GLY A 87 -7.65 12.43 -14.04
N PHE A 88 -8.34 12.78 -12.96
CA PHE A 88 -8.89 11.81 -12.02
C PHE A 88 -10.34 12.14 -11.70
N THR A 89 -11.13 11.11 -11.36
CA THR A 89 -12.54 11.25 -10.99
C THR A 89 -12.72 12.27 -9.86
N ILE A 90 -11.80 12.32 -8.90
CA ILE A 90 -11.84 13.28 -7.79
C ILE A 90 -11.79 14.75 -8.22
N GLY A 91 -11.32 15.08 -9.42
CA GLY A 91 -11.38 16.44 -9.97
C GLY A 91 -12.78 16.92 -10.30
N TYR A 92 -13.76 16.02 -10.28
CA TYR A 92 -15.15 16.25 -10.63
C TYR A 92 -16.03 16.09 -9.39
N THR A 93 -17.20 16.71 -9.39
CA THR A 93 -18.22 16.55 -8.34
C THR A 93 -18.73 15.10 -8.30
N PRO A 94 -19.29 14.61 -7.18
CA PRO A 94 -19.79 13.23 -7.10
C PRO A 94 -20.81 12.86 -8.19
N ASP A 95 -21.67 13.79 -8.63
CA ASP A 95 -22.60 13.57 -9.75
C ASP A 95 -21.87 13.42 -11.09
N GLU A 96 -20.89 14.29 -11.35
CA GLU A 96 -20.06 14.21 -12.56
C GLU A 96 -19.22 12.93 -12.58
N ARG A 97 -18.71 12.46 -11.42
CA ARG A 97 -18.00 11.18 -11.30
C ARG A 97 -18.87 10.01 -11.74
N ARG A 98 -20.12 9.95 -11.27
CA ARG A 98 -21.07 8.93 -11.70
C ARG A 98 -21.26 8.97 -13.21
N LYS A 99 -21.48 10.17 -13.77
CA LYS A 99 -21.64 10.34 -15.22
C LYS A 99 -20.42 9.88 -16.03
N LEU A 100 -19.21 10.18 -15.55
CA LEU A 100 -17.96 9.72 -16.19
C LEU A 100 -17.84 8.20 -16.17
N VAL A 101 -18.21 7.55 -15.06
CA VAL A 101 -18.27 6.08 -14.97
C VAL A 101 -19.34 5.54 -15.91
N ASP A 102 -20.53 6.13 -15.96
CA ASP A 102 -21.62 5.66 -16.82
C ASP A 102 -21.21 5.63 -18.29
N VAL A 103 -20.64 6.74 -18.77
CA VAL A 103 -20.13 6.87 -20.13
C VAL A 103 -19.04 5.86 -20.44
N PHE A 104 -18.11 5.63 -19.49
CA PHE A 104 -17.09 4.62 -19.67
C PHE A 104 -17.71 3.23 -19.82
N MET A 105 -18.60 2.86 -18.90
CA MET A 105 -19.17 1.52 -18.82
C MET A 105 -20.09 1.21 -20.01
N ASP A 106 -20.84 2.20 -20.50
CA ASP A 106 -21.66 2.06 -21.69
C ASP A 106 -20.80 1.91 -22.94
N LYS A 107 -19.73 2.72 -23.09
CA LYS A 107 -18.81 2.56 -24.22
C LYS A 107 -18.09 1.22 -24.18
N PHE A 108 -17.69 0.76 -23.00
CA PHE A 108 -17.05 -0.55 -22.85
C PHE A 108 -18.00 -1.67 -23.28
N ARG A 109 -19.27 -1.61 -22.85
CA ARG A 109 -20.31 -2.58 -23.22
C ARG A 109 -20.63 -2.56 -24.71
N GLU A 110 -20.69 -1.39 -25.32
CA GLU A 110 -20.82 -1.24 -26.79
C GLU A 110 -19.67 -1.93 -27.51
N THR A 111 -18.43 -1.72 -27.04
CA THR A 111 -17.23 -2.23 -27.70
C THR A 111 -17.03 -3.73 -27.52
N PHE A 112 -17.22 -4.26 -26.31
CA PHE A 112 -16.87 -5.65 -25.97
C PHE A 112 -18.07 -6.56 -25.68
N GLY A 113 -19.29 -6.02 -25.58
CA GLY A 113 -20.52 -6.80 -25.37
C GLY A 113 -20.82 -7.16 -23.90
N TYR A 114 -19.98 -6.73 -22.95
CA TYR A 114 -20.14 -6.96 -21.51
C TYR A 114 -19.63 -5.76 -20.71
N THR A 115 -19.91 -5.69 -19.39
CA THR A 115 -19.31 -4.67 -18.49
C THR A 115 -18.02 -5.19 -17.86
N PRO A 116 -16.98 -4.35 -17.70
CA PRO A 116 -15.72 -4.80 -17.12
C PRO A 116 -15.93 -5.24 -15.67
N ARG A 117 -15.22 -6.28 -15.26
CA ARG A 117 -15.34 -6.85 -13.91
C ARG A 117 -14.28 -6.33 -12.95
N SER A 118 -13.10 -5.99 -13.50
CA SER A 118 -12.06 -5.27 -12.79
C SER A 118 -11.94 -3.81 -13.26
N VAL A 119 -11.53 -2.96 -12.33
CA VAL A 119 -11.17 -1.56 -12.59
C VAL A 119 -9.83 -1.23 -11.95
N GLY A 120 -9.10 -0.25 -12.47
CA GLY A 120 -7.91 0.28 -11.82
C GLY A 120 -7.76 1.77 -12.07
N CYS A 121 -7.05 2.43 -11.17
CA CYS A 121 -6.57 3.80 -11.34
C CYS A 121 -5.43 4.01 -10.35
N TRP A 122 -4.58 5.02 -10.54
CA TRP A 122 -3.60 5.36 -9.51
C TRP A 122 -4.28 5.73 -8.18
N VAL A 123 -5.43 6.39 -8.28
CA VAL A 123 -6.21 6.90 -7.16
C VAL A 123 -7.69 6.61 -7.43
N LEU A 124 -8.36 5.93 -6.49
CA LEU A 124 -9.80 5.69 -6.53
C LEU A 124 -10.45 6.27 -5.28
N ASP A 125 -11.60 6.94 -5.46
CA ASP A 125 -12.46 7.44 -4.39
C ASP A 125 -13.65 6.52 -4.14
N ALA A 126 -14.17 6.54 -2.91
CA ALA A 126 -15.28 5.70 -2.49
C ALA A 126 -16.57 5.96 -3.30
N PRO A 127 -17.00 7.22 -3.59
CA PRO A 127 -18.15 7.47 -4.47
C PRO A 127 -18.04 6.79 -5.84
N THR A 128 -16.89 6.93 -6.52
CA THR A 128 -16.63 6.30 -7.82
C THR A 128 -16.68 4.78 -7.72
N LEU A 129 -15.96 4.19 -6.76
CA LEU A 129 -15.87 2.74 -6.64
C LEU A 129 -17.19 2.10 -6.20
N ASN A 130 -17.93 2.74 -5.29
CA ASN A 130 -19.28 2.32 -4.91
C ASN A 130 -20.21 2.29 -6.11
N HIS A 131 -20.20 3.35 -6.93
CA HIS A 131 -21.08 3.45 -8.11
C HIS A 131 -20.73 2.39 -9.16
N ALA A 132 -19.44 2.22 -9.46
CA ALA A 132 -18.98 1.18 -10.38
C ALA A 132 -19.39 -0.24 -9.93
N ALA A 133 -19.31 -0.50 -8.62
CA ALA A 133 -19.71 -1.77 -8.04
C ALA A 133 -21.23 -1.98 -8.07
N ASP A 134 -22.00 -1.03 -7.54
CA ASP A 134 -23.44 -1.16 -7.31
C ASP A 134 -24.23 -1.15 -8.62
N GLN A 135 -23.83 -0.32 -9.60
CA GLN A 135 -24.56 -0.17 -10.86
C GLN A 135 -24.07 -1.09 -11.96
N TYR A 136 -22.77 -1.37 -12.02
CA TYR A 136 -22.15 -2.08 -13.15
C TYR A 136 -21.61 -3.47 -12.80
N GLY A 137 -21.65 -3.84 -11.51
CA GLY A 137 -21.20 -5.15 -11.05
C GLY A 137 -19.69 -5.34 -11.15
N VAL A 138 -18.92 -4.25 -11.06
CA VAL A 138 -17.47 -4.31 -10.82
C VAL A 138 -17.25 -5.06 -9.51
N ASN A 139 -16.36 -6.04 -9.54
CA ASN A 139 -16.16 -6.97 -8.44
C ASN A 139 -14.75 -6.95 -7.86
N THR A 140 -13.79 -6.28 -8.52
CA THR A 140 -12.39 -6.17 -8.12
C THR A 140 -11.82 -4.82 -8.55
N ALA A 141 -10.88 -4.27 -7.78
CA ALA A 141 -10.16 -3.06 -8.15
C ALA A 141 -8.67 -3.14 -7.85
N CYS A 142 -7.87 -2.25 -8.44
CA CYS A 142 -6.49 -2.01 -8.04
C CYS A 142 -6.14 -0.52 -7.97
N ILE A 143 -5.24 -0.17 -7.05
CA ILE A 143 -4.73 1.20 -6.85
C ILE A 143 -3.21 1.25 -6.73
N CYS A 144 -2.64 2.46 -6.82
CA CYS A 144 -1.22 2.67 -6.63
C CYS A 144 -0.76 2.22 -5.21
N LYS A 145 0.53 1.89 -5.09
CA LYS A 145 1.24 1.72 -3.82
C LYS A 145 1.25 3.00 -2.98
N ASP A 146 1.69 2.88 -1.73
CA ASP A 146 1.89 4.03 -0.86
C ASP A 146 3.05 4.87 -1.41
N GLN A 147 2.85 6.18 -1.45
CA GLN A 147 3.86 7.13 -1.87
C GLN A 147 3.60 8.52 -1.31
N MET A 148 4.68 9.26 -1.07
CA MET A 148 4.65 10.65 -0.62
C MET A 148 5.28 11.54 -1.69
N GLY A 149 4.54 12.47 -2.25
CA GLY A 149 5.01 13.47 -3.22
C GLY A 149 5.41 12.91 -4.60
N THR A 150 5.32 11.60 -4.81
CA THR A 150 5.61 10.95 -6.10
C THR A 150 4.44 11.14 -7.05
N ASP A 151 4.73 11.43 -8.31
CA ASP A 151 3.76 11.65 -9.40
C ASP A 151 2.71 12.75 -9.17
N GLY A 152 2.92 13.58 -8.13
CA GLY A 152 2.06 14.72 -7.83
C GLY A 152 0.89 14.39 -6.89
N TYR A 153 0.91 13.29 -6.15
CA TYR A 153 -0.11 12.98 -5.14
C TYR A 153 0.46 12.16 -3.97
N ASN A 154 -0.26 12.20 -2.85
CA ASN A 154 0.10 11.51 -1.62
C ASN A 154 -0.91 10.37 -1.35
N LEU A 155 -0.41 9.15 -1.23
CA LEU A 155 -1.14 7.97 -0.78
C LEU A 155 -0.37 7.41 0.41
N TRP A 156 -0.80 7.71 1.63
CA TRP A 156 0.04 7.46 2.80
C TRP A 156 -0.75 6.91 3.97
N GLY A 157 -0.39 5.74 4.47
CA GLY A 157 -1.07 5.17 5.63
C GLY A 157 -2.05 4.06 5.32
N GLY A 158 -2.35 3.79 4.04
CA GLY A 158 -3.35 2.79 3.63
C GLY A 158 -2.88 1.35 3.83
N TYR A 159 -3.69 0.39 3.41
CA TYR A 159 -3.24 -1.00 3.31
C TYR A 159 -2.08 -1.08 2.32
N TRP A 160 -0.93 -1.58 2.74
CA TRP A 160 0.38 -1.38 2.15
C TRP A 160 0.59 -2.24 0.90
N ASN A 161 0.43 -3.57 0.95
CA ASN A 161 0.78 -4.46 -0.18
C ASN A 161 -0.31 -5.41 -0.72
N GLN A 162 -1.02 -6.20 0.10
CA GLN A 162 -1.91 -7.23 -0.45
C GLN A 162 -3.24 -6.62 -1.00
N ALA A 163 -4.37 -7.09 -0.50
CA ALA A 163 -5.67 -6.59 -0.88
C ALA A 163 -6.58 -6.49 0.35
N TYR A 164 -7.52 -5.55 0.27
CA TYR A 164 -8.46 -5.27 1.34
C TYR A 164 -9.81 -4.94 0.75
N TYR A 165 -10.87 -5.17 1.51
CA TYR A 165 -12.15 -4.54 1.23
C TYR A 165 -12.18 -3.13 1.82
N PRO A 166 -12.42 -2.10 1.01
CA PRO A 166 -12.47 -0.73 1.48
C PRO A 166 -13.77 -0.43 2.23
N SER A 167 -13.74 0.62 3.05
CA SER A 167 -14.95 1.25 3.59
C SER A 167 -15.72 1.94 2.45
N ARG A 168 -17.05 1.84 2.48
CA ARG A 168 -17.92 2.60 1.56
C ARG A 168 -17.77 4.12 1.70
N ARG A 169 -17.07 4.60 2.74
CA ARG A 169 -16.80 6.01 3.00
C ARG A 169 -15.36 6.42 2.72
N ASN A 170 -14.46 5.47 2.49
CA ASN A 170 -13.05 5.71 2.27
C ASN A 170 -12.43 4.55 1.49
N ALA A 171 -12.14 4.77 0.21
CA ALA A 171 -11.62 3.74 -0.69
C ALA A 171 -10.18 3.33 -0.36
N PHE A 172 -9.45 4.15 0.39
CA PHE A 172 -8.05 3.93 0.77
C PHE A 172 -7.90 3.20 2.11
N MET A 173 -9.00 3.02 2.85
CA MET A 173 -9.02 2.45 4.19
C MET A 173 -9.88 1.20 4.25
N PRO A 174 -9.43 0.11 4.91
CA PRO A 174 -10.26 -1.08 5.11
C PRO A 174 -11.55 -0.81 5.89
N ALA A 175 -12.61 -1.53 5.55
CA ALA A 175 -13.79 -1.62 6.40
C ALA A 175 -13.54 -2.54 7.59
N GLN A 176 -14.00 -2.15 8.78
CA GLN A 176 -13.91 -2.97 9.99
C GLN A 176 -15.07 -3.98 10.04
N THR A 177 -16.23 -3.65 9.45
CA THR A 177 -17.44 -4.46 9.47
C THR A 177 -17.97 -4.75 8.07
N LYS A 178 -18.65 -5.89 7.91
CA LYS A 178 -19.35 -6.26 6.65
C LYS A 178 -20.36 -5.21 6.19
N ALA A 179 -21.00 -4.49 7.13
CA ALA A 179 -22.04 -3.52 6.82
C ALA A 179 -21.47 -2.23 6.21
N ALA A 180 -20.30 -1.78 6.67
CA ALA A 180 -19.61 -0.62 6.12
C ALA A 180 -18.72 -0.97 4.92
N GLN A 181 -18.60 -2.26 4.58
CA GLN A 181 -17.72 -2.77 3.55
C GLN A 181 -18.29 -2.59 2.13
N LEU A 182 -17.43 -2.19 1.19
CA LEU A 182 -17.68 -2.46 -0.21
C LEU A 182 -17.10 -3.83 -0.58
N ASN A 183 -17.93 -4.72 -1.13
CA ASN A 183 -17.52 -6.09 -1.47
C ASN A 183 -16.72 -6.18 -2.79
N VAL A 184 -15.73 -5.30 -2.92
CA VAL A 184 -14.79 -5.17 -4.04
C VAL A 184 -13.40 -5.10 -3.43
N PRO A 185 -12.60 -6.17 -3.46
CA PRO A 185 -11.23 -6.11 -2.96
C PRO A 185 -10.39 -5.18 -3.84
N VAL A 186 -9.62 -4.32 -3.18
CA VAL A 186 -8.68 -3.38 -3.78
C VAL A 186 -7.28 -3.94 -3.61
N PHE A 187 -6.62 -4.29 -4.72
CA PHE A 187 -5.25 -4.80 -4.77
C PHE A 187 -4.24 -3.66 -4.98
N ARG A 188 -3.04 -3.78 -4.42
CA ARG A 188 -1.98 -2.77 -4.56
C ARG A 188 -1.09 -3.06 -5.75
N MET A 189 -0.85 -2.09 -6.60
CA MET A 189 0.03 -2.28 -7.76
C MET A 189 1.49 -1.99 -7.42
N LEU A 190 2.40 -2.45 -8.28
CA LEU A 190 3.81 -2.05 -8.32
C LEU A 190 4.61 -2.42 -7.06
N GLY A 191 4.60 -3.71 -6.68
CA GLY A 191 5.16 -4.24 -5.43
C GLY A 191 6.38 -3.46 -4.88
N SER A 192 6.19 -2.83 -3.72
CA SER A 192 7.18 -1.95 -3.08
C SER A 192 8.26 -2.73 -2.34
N ASP A 193 9.51 -2.26 -2.40
CA ASP A 193 10.58 -2.81 -1.56
C ASP A 193 10.18 -2.77 -0.07
N PRO A 194 10.05 -3.92 0.62
CA PRO A 194 9.55 -3.97 1.99
C PRO A 194 10.49 -3.32 3.00
N ILE A 195 11.76 -3.10 2.65
CA ILE A 195 12.79 -2.52 3.51
C ILE A 195 13.03 -1.06 3.13
N SER A 196 13.45 -0.80 1.90
CA SER A 196 14.01 0.48 1.48
C SER A 196 12.98 1.50 1.01
N GLN A 197 11.82 1.08 0.49
CA GLN A 197 10.86 2.02 -0.12
C GLN A 197 10.38 3.07 0.88
N TYR A 198 10.08 2.65 2.11
CA TYR A 198 9.54 3.57 3.11
C TYR A 198 10.46 4.77 3.36
N ASP A 199 11.75 4.52 3.56
CA ASP A 199 12.74 5.55 3.93
C ASP A 199 13.42 6.21 2.73
N THR A 200 13.12 5.82 1.48
CA THR A 200 13.78 6.46 0.32
C THR A 200 13.32 7.90 0.16
N GLY A 201 14.24 8.85 0.38
CA GLY A 201 13.88 10.27 0.43
C GLY A 201 13.41 10.73 1.82
N LEU A 202 13.67 9.99 2.89
CA LEU A 202 13.34 10.38 4.27
C LEU A 202 13.78 11.83 4.57
N GLY A 203 12.87 12.62 5.11
CA GLY A 203 13.09 14.03 5.41
C GLY A 203 13.05 14.98 4.21
N GLN A 204 12.66 14.50 3.03
CA GLN A 204 12.41 15.28 1.81
C GLN A 204 10.91 15.36 1.53
N ASP A 205 10.53 16.23 0.58
CA ASP A 205 9.12 16.40 0.18
C ASP A 205 8.61 15.27 -0.73
N ARG A 206 9.51 14.43 -1.26
CA ARG A 206 9.18 13.35 -2.17
C ARG A 206 9.94 12.06 -1.83
N GLN A 207 9.19 10.97 -1.81
CA GLN A 207 9.71 9.61 -1.70
C GLN A 207 10.30 9.16 -3.04
N GLY A 208 11.41 8.42 -2.98
CA GLY A 208 11.93 7.71 -4.16
C GLY A 208 11.01 6.56 -4.60
N VAL A 209 11.38 5.86 -5.68
CA VAL A 209 10.65 4.68 -6.15
C VAL A 209 11.61 3.50 -6.24
N ILE A 210 11.34 2.47 -5.44
CA ILE A 210 11.99 1.16 -5.41
C ILE A 210 10.85 0.13 -5.44
N SER A 211 10.49 -0.29 -6.64
CA SER A 211 9.33 -1.14 -6.91
C SER A 211 9.65 -2.23 -7.92
N LEU A 212 8.72 -3.18 -8.05
CA LEU A 212 8.76 -4.27 -9.03
C LEU A 212 8.54 -3.79 -10.48
N GLU A 213 8.40 -2.49 -10.72
CA GLU A 213 8.26 -1.95 -12.07
C GLU A 213 9.52 -2.25 -12.92
N PRO A 214 9.37 -2.91 -14.08
CA PRO A 214 10.49 -3.39 -14.90
C PRO A 214 11.34 -2.28 -15.50
N VAL A 215 10.83 -1.04 -15.57
CA VAL A 215 11.59 0.12 -16.07
C VAL A 215 12.65 0.63 -15.10
N TYR A 216 12.66 0.19 -13.84
CA TYR A 216 13.65 0.63 -12.85
C TYR A 216 14.85 -0.31 -12.79
N PRO A 217 16.01 0.06 -13.37
CA PRO A 217 17.15 -0.86 -13.54
C PRO A 217 17.87 -1.23 -12.24
N ARG A 218 17.52 -0.58 -11.12
CA ARG A 218 18.06 -0.89 -9.78
C ARG A 218 17.04 -1.62 -8.88
N ALA A 219 15.85 -1.90 -9.39
CA ALA A 219 14.77 -2.58 -8.67
C ALA A 219 14.10 -3.61 -9.60
N GLY A 220 12.83 -3.41 -10.02
CA GLY A 220 12.10 -4.36 -10.87
C GLY A 220 12.76 -4.71 -12.22
N GLY A 221 13.63 -3.85 -12.76
CA GLY A 221 14.45 -4.14 -13.94
C GLY A 221 15.78 -4.85 -13.64
N ASN A 222 16.09 -5.13 -12.37
CA ASN A 222 17.27 -5.86 -11.92
C ASN A 222 16.91 -7.31 -11.53
N PRO A 223 17.38 -8.31 -12.29
CA PRO A 223 17.14 -9.71 -12.00
C PRO A 223 17.39 -10.14 -10.55
N ASP A 224 18.51 -9.71 -9.94
CA ASP A 224 18.91 -10.14 -8.60
C ASP A 224 17.95 -9.59 -7.53
N TRP A 225 17.56 -8.32 -7.67
CA TRP A 225 16.58 -7.69 -6.80
C TRP A 225 15.20 -8.37 -6.95
N VAL A 226 14.80 -8.72 -8.18
CA VAL A 226 13.53 -9.44 -8.43
C VAL A 226 13.52 -10.81 -7.74
N ARG A 227 14.62 -11.59 -7.79
CA ARG A 227 14.68 -12.91 -7.12
C ARG A 227 14.57 -12.75 -5.62
N TRP A 228 15.29 -11.78 -5.06
CA TRP A 228 15.18 -11.45 -3.64
C TRP A 228 13.75 -11.03 -3.25
N PHE A 229 13.12 -10.16 -4.04
CA PHE A 229 11.76 -9.70 -3.78
C PHE A 229 10.76 -10.85 -3.80
N PHE A 230 10.90 -11.80 -4.74
CA PHE A 230 10.06 -13.00 -4.81
C PHE A 230 10.32 -13.95 -3.64
N ASP A 231 11.57 -14.14 -3.24
CA ASP A 231 11.93 -14.95 -2.06
C ASP A 231 11.25 -14.40 -0.79
N VAL A 232 11.37 -13.08 -0.57
CA VAL A 232 10.73 -12.39 0.56
C VAL A 232 9.20 -12.50 0.52
N ASN A 233 8.58 -12.35 -0.65
CA ASN A 233 7.11 -12.36 -0.73
C ASN A 233 6.52 -13.78 -0.65
N PHE A 234 7.15 -14.78 -1.26
CA PHE A 234 6.54 -16.10 -1.47
C PHE A 234 7.12 -17.23 -0.61
N HIS A 235 8.23 -17.01 0.10
CA HIS A 235 8.87 -18.02 0.96
C HIS A 235 8.97 -17.61 2.44
N SER A 236 8.39 -16.48 2.81
CA SER A 236 8.35 -15.97 4.19
C SER A 236 6.91 -15.96 4.74
N PRO A 237 6.71 -15.88 6.07
CA PRO A 237 5.40 -15.73 6.67
C PRO A 237 4.57 -14.60 6.05
N CYS A 238 3.34 -14.91 5.64
CA CYS A 238 2.44 -13.99 4.93
C CYS A 238 1.02 -13.93 5.52
N LEU A 239 0.72 -14.76 6.53
CA LEU A 239 -0.60 -15.01 7.09
C LEU A 239 -1.58 -15.51 6.03
N ALA A 240 -2.58 -14.71 5.66
CA ALA A 240 -3.66 -15.17 4.80
C ALA A 240 -3.21 -15.45 3.36
N PHE A 241 -2.34 -14.62 2.78
CA PHE A 241 -1.75 -14.83 1.45
C PHE A 241 -0.61 -13.85 1.13
N ALA A 242 0.29 -14.31 0.27
CA ALA A 242 1.29 -13.48 -0.41
C ALA A 242 0.76 -12.93 -1.74
N TYR A 243 1.24 -11.77 -2.16
CA TYR A 243 0.82 -11.12 -3.39
C TYR A 243 1.90 -10.19 -3.93
N ALA A 244 2.02 -10.17 -5.26
CA ALA A 244 2.77 -9.17 -6.01
C ALA A 244 2.08 -8.91 -7.35
N GLN A 245 2.14 -7.67 -7.83
CA GLN A 245 1.69 -7.30 -9.16
C GLN A 245 2.92 -7.07 -10.06
N VAL A 246 2.96 -7.78 -11.18
CA VAL A 246 3.97 -7.62 -12.25
C VAL A 246 3.30 -7.02 -13.47
N GLY A 247 3.84 -5.93 -14.00
CA GLY A 247 3.31 -5.25 -15.19
C GLY A 247 3.91 -3.86 -15.36
N GLN A 248 3.59 -3.23 -16.48
CA GLN A 248 4.03 -1.86 -16.79
C GLN A 248 3.03 -1.20 -17.75
N GLU A 249 2.83 0.10 -17.55
CA GLU A 249 2.08 0.97 -18.44
C GLU A 249 2.79 1.09 -19.79
N ASN A 250 2.01 1.04 -20.86
CA ASN A 250 2.51 1.20 -22.23
C ASN A 250 3.17 2.57 -22.48
N SER A 251 2.83 3.59 -21.69
CA SER A 251 3.40 4.95 -21.78
C SER A 251 4.90 5.04 -21.49
N PHE A 252 5.51 4.00 -20.92
CA PHE A 252 6.97 3.93 -20.76
C PHE A 252 7.71 3.42 -22.02
N GLY A 253 7.00 2.77 -22.94
CA GLY A 253 7.55 2.25 -24.19
C GLY A 253 8.29 0.91 -24.03
N TRP A 254 8.22 0.09 -25.08
CA TRP A 254 8.79 -1.25 -25.08
C TRP A 254 10.29 -1.30 -24.79
N PRO A 255 11.15 -0.41 -25.37
CA PRO A 255 12.58 -0.43 -25.12
C PRO A 255 12.97 -0.27 -23.64
N ALA A 256 12.18 0.49 -22.87
CA ALA A 256 12.47 0.73 -21.46
C ALA A 256 12.10 -0.48 -20.58
N MET A 257 11.02 -1.19 -20.91
CA MET A 257 10.48 -2.27 -20.08
C MET A 257 10.91 -3.68 -20.50
N SER A 258 11.32 -3.87 -21.77
CA SER A 258 11.48 -5.20 -22.38
C SER A 258 12.37 -6.14 -21.57
N LYS A 259 13.58 -5.67 -21.19
CA LYS A 259 14.53 -6.48 -20.44
C LYS A 259 13.98 -6.92 -19.08
N GLY A 260 13.35 -6.01 -18.35
CA GLY A 260 12.76 -6.31 -17.04
C GLY A 260 11.57 -7.25 -17.16
N LEU A 261 10.66 -7.00 -18.10
CA LEU A 261 9.48 -7.85 -18.31
C LEU A 261 9.83 -9.25 -18.80
N GLU A 262 10.75 -9.40 -19.76
CA GLU A 262 11.17 -10.70 -20.27
C GLU A 262 11.71 -11.59 -19.15
N ASP A 263 12.51 -11.01 -18.27
CA ASP A 263 13.07 -11.67 -17.10
C ASP A 263 11.99 -12.03 -16.06
N GLN A 264 11.12 -11.08 -15.72
CA GLN A 264 10.02 -11.29 -14.76
C GLN A 264 9.03 -12.36 -15.25
N TYR A 265 8.66 -12.36 -16.53
CA TYR A 265 7.73 -13.36 -17.10
C TYR A 265 8.35 -14.75 -17.15
N ALA A 266 9.64 -14.86 -17.46
CA ALA A 266 10.35 -16.12 -17.39
C ALA A 266 10.34 -16.70 -15.97
N LEU A 267 10.61 -15.85 -14.96
CA LEU A 267 10.54 -16.23 -13.55
C LEU A 267 9.13 -16.66 -13.12
N LEU A 268 8.10 -15.86 -13.45
CA LEU A 268 6.70 -16.19 -13.16
C LEU A 268 6.30 -17.54 -13.73
N ALA A 269 6.66 -17.82 -14.98
CA ALA A 269 6.37 -19.09 -15.63
C ALA A 269 7.11 -20.27 -14.97
N GLU A 270 8.34 -20.06 -14.53
CA GLU A 270 9.11 -21.07 -13.81
C GLU A 270 8.51 -21.38 -12.45
N GLU A 271 8.28 -20.37 -11.62
CA GLU A 271 7.73 -20.52 -10.27
C GLU A 271 6.29 -21.04 -10.29
N SER A 272 5.51 -20.66 -11.30
CA SER A 272 4.18 -21.23 -11.51
C SER A 272 4.21 -22.71 -11.86
N ARG A 273 5.14 -23.17 -12.72
CA ARG A 273 5.32 -24.60 -13.01
C ARG A 273 5.81 -25.40 -11.81
N LYS A 274 6.58 -24.79 -10.91
CA LYS A 274 7.00 -25.39 -9.64
C LYS A 274 5.87 -25.47 -8.61
N GLY A 275 4.75 -24.78 -8.84
CA GLY A 275 3.64 -24.69 -7.89
C GLY A 275 3.92 -23.76 -6.70
N VAL A 276 4.96 -22.92 -6.78
CA VAL A 276 5.31 -21.94 -5.74
C VAL A 276 4.32 -20.78 -5.73
N LEU A 277 3.90 -20.34 -6.92
CA LEU A 277 2.90 -19.30 -7.09
C LEU A 277 1.89 -19.68 -8.16
N ARG A 278 0.79 -18.93 -8.22
CA ARG A 278 -0.16 -18.94 -9.33
C ARG A 278 -0.22 -17.54 -9.93
N VAL A 279 -0.32 -17.48 -11.25
CA VAL A 279 -0.54 -16.22 -11.97
C VAL A 279 -2.00 -16.16 -12.35
N GLU A 280 -2.67 -15.07 -12.00
CA GLU A 280 -4.10 -14.87 -12.22
C GLU A 280 -4.36 -13.49 -12.81
N THR A 281 -5.43 -13.37 -13.59
CA THR A 281 -6.01 -12.06 -13.92
C THR A 281 -6.52 -11.37 -12.65
N LEU A 282 -6.66 -10.04 -12.71
CA LEU A 282 -7.18 -9.24 -11.61
C LEU A 282 -8.58 -9.69 -11.20
N GLU A 283 -9.49 -9.92 -12.15
CA GLU A 283 -10.83 -10.42 -11.82
C GLU A 283 -10.76 -11.79 -11.12
N ASN A 284 -9.93 -12.72 -11.59
CA ASN A 284 -9.80 -14.03 -10.95
C ASN A 284 -9.25 -13.93 -9.52
N SER A 285 -8.27 -13.05 -9.31
CA SER A 285 -7.71 -12.75 -7.99
C SER A 285 -8.79 -12.21 -7.04
N GLY A 286 -9.62 -11.27 -7.50
CA GLY A 286 -10.70 -10.74 -6.66
C GLY A 286 -11.87 -11.69 -6.46
N ARG A 287 -12.18 -12.55 -7.44
CA ARG A 287 -13.13 -13.66 -7.29
C ARG A 287 -12.67 -14.62 -6.19
N TRP A 288 -11.40 -15.02 -6.25
CA TRP A 288 -10.78 -15.87 -5.23
C TRP A 288 -10.82 -15.20 -3.86
N PHE A 289 -10.41 -13.93 -3.76
CA PHE A 289 -10.42 -13.21 -2.49
C PHE A 289 -11.82 -13.18 -1.86
N ARG A 290 -12.86 -12.93 -2.69
CA ARG A 290 -14.27 -12.93 -2.26
C ARG A 290 -14.82 -14.28 -1.85
N GLN A 291 -14.30 -15.37 -2.40
CA GLN A 291 -14.68 -16.72 -2.00
C GLN A 291 -14.03 -17.15 -0.69
N ASN A 292 -12.85 -16.61 -0.37
CA ASN A 292 -12.05 -17.04 0.77
C ASN A 292 -12.18 -16.13 1.99
N PHE A 293 -12.50 -14.84 1.80
CA PHE A 293 -12.50 -13.87 2.87
C PHE A 293 -13.81 -13.10 2.94
N ASP A 294 -14.45 -13.20 4.10
CA ASP A 294 -15.64 -12.44 4.41
C ASP A 294 -15.31 -10.95 4.61
N VAL A 295 -14.25 -10.68 5.36
CA VAL A 295 -13.74 -9.34 5.67
C VAL A 295 -12.26 -9.31 5.35
N THR A 296 -11.66 -8.13 5.29
CA THR A 296 -10.21 -7.99 5.05
C THR A 296 -9.46 -8.87 6.06
N PRO A 297 -8.70 -9.89 5.60
CA PRO A 297 -7.93 -10.75 6.50
C PRO A 297 -6.67 -10.01 6.97
N ALA A 298 -5.96 -10.58 7.93
CA ALA A 298 -4.63 -10.08 8.24
C ALA A 298 -3.59 -10.66 7.26
N THR A 299 -2.63 -9.83 6.86
CA THR A 299 -1.52 -10.21 5.97
C THR A 299 -0.18 -9.71 6.51
N SER A 300 0.91 -10.29 6.03
CA SER A 300 2.25 -9.81 6.37
C SER A 300 3.22 -9.88 5.20
N VAL A 301 4.30 -9.11 5.29
CA VAL A 301 5.51 -9.27 4.48
C VAL A 301 6.71 -9.22 5.40
N VAL A 302 7.50 -10.29 5.39
CA VAL A 302 8.61 -10.51 6.32
C VAL A 302 9.92 -10.59 5.53
N ALA A 303 10.72 -9.54 5.63
CA ALA A 303 12.00 -9.39 4.94
C ALA A 303 13.16 -9.42 5.95
N LEU A 304 13.66 -10.61 6.30
CA LEU A 304 14.74 -10.77 7.29
C LEU A 304 16.15 -10.82 6.68
N LYS A 305 16.23 -10.75 5.35
CA LYS A 305 17.45 -10.60 4.56
C LYS A 305 17.24 -9.47 3.57
N GLU A 306 18.24 -8.61 3.41
CA GLU A 306 18.24 -7.53 2.41
C GLU A 306 18.92 -7.99 1.12
N TRP A 307 18.53 -7.43 -0.02
CA TRP A 307 19.03 -7.87 -1.33
C TRP A 307 20.54 -7.66 -1.51
N ASN A 308 21.10 -6.63 -0.86
CA ASN A 308 22.53 -6.25 -0.91
C ASN A 308 23.29 -6.63 0.37
N ASP A 309 22.66 -7.41 1.26
CA ASP A 309 23.23 -7.84 2.55
C ASP A 309 23.73 -6.68 3.45
N GLU A 310 23.14 -5.47 3.37
CA GLU A 310 23.47 -4.31 4.24
C GLU A 310 22.91 -4.43 5.67
N GLY A 311 22.32 -5.57 6.02
CA GLY A 311 21.95 -5.90 7.40
C GLY A 311 20.63 -5.29 7.88
N ARG A 312 19.85 -4.63 7.02
CA ARG A 312 18.50 -4.15 7.37
C ARG A 312 17.47 -5.25 7.21
N ARG A 313 16.40 -5.16 7.99
CA ARG A 313 15.28 -6.12 8.00
C ARG A 313 13.97 -5.40 8.23
N SER A 314 12.87 -5.93 7.72
CA SER A 314 11.57 -5.32 7.86
C SER A 314 10.47 -6.35 8.06
N VAL A 315 9.48 -6.03 8.89
CA VAL A 315 8.26 -6.82 9.06
C VAL A 315 7.06 -5.89 8.94
N TRP A 316 6.24 -6.12 7.92
CA TRP A 316 4.93 -5.52 7.77
C TRP A 316 3.85 -6.45 8.30
N TYR A 317 2.92 -5.91 9.08
CA TYR A 317 1.70 -6.57 9.53
C TYR A 317 0.52 -5.66 9.25
N GLU A 318 -0.52 -6.21 8.62
CA GLU A 318 -1.68 -5.46 8.19
C GLU A 318 -2.95 -6.22 8.52
N ASN A 319 -4.00 -5.51 8.94
CA ASN A 319 -5.34 -6.06 9.09
C ASN A 319 -6.36 -4.92 8.93
N ARG A 320 -7.65 -5.21 9.12
CA ARG A 320 -8.72 -4.22 8.94
C ARG A 320 -8.80 -3.09 9.98
N PHE A 321 -8.04 -3.18 11.08
CA PHE A 321 -8.04 -2.20 12.18
C PHE A 321 -6.76 -1.37 12.23
N TYR A 322 -5.62 -1.90 11.80
CA TYR A 322 -4.37 -1.16 11.75
C TYR A 322 -3.34 -1.81 10.81
N ARG A 323 -2.32 -1.03 10.46
CA ARG A 323 -1.05 -1.55 9.92
C ARG A 323 0.10 -1.19 10.85
N ALA A 324 1.16 -1.99 10.81
CA ALA A 324 2.40 -1.70 11.51
C ALA A 324 3.60 -2.17 10.70
N ASN A 325 4.68 -1.38 10.73
CA ASN A 325 5.96 -1.77 10.19
C ASN A 325 7.08 -1.64 11.23
N LEU A 326 7.78 -2.74 11.42
CA LEU A 326 9.05 -2.79 12.13
C LEU A 326 10.21 -2.72 11.14
N LEU A 327 11.18 -1.87 11.43
CA LEU A 327 12.46 -1.83 10.74
C LEU A 327 13.58 -2.14 11.73
N TRP A 328 14.44 -3.07 11.36
CA TRP A 328 15.77 -3.23 11.94
C TRP A 328 16.77 -2.54 11.05
N ASP A 329 17.55 -1.67 11.66
CA ASP A 329 18.74 -1.06 11.09
C ASP A 329 19.93 -1.57 11.91
N HIS A 330 20.60 -2.59 11.38
CA HIS A 330 21.65 -3.34 12.08
C HIS A 330 21.16 -3.93 13.42
N GLU A 331 21.70 -3.45 14.55
CA GLU A 331 21.38 -3.93 15.91
C GLU A 331 20.25 -3.17 16.59
N ARG A 332 19.60 -2.22 15.90
CA ARG A 332 18.52 -1.40 16.45
C ARG A 332 17.24 -1.65 15.69
N TRP A 333 16.11 -1.52 16.36
CA TRP A 333 14.82 -1.58 15.69
C TRP A 333 13.87 -0.52 16.21
N ARG A 334 12.89 -0.18 15.37
CA ARG A 334 11.77 0.69 15.71
C ARG A 334 10.52 0.25 14.97
N PHE A 335 9.35 0.50 15.53
CA PHE A 335 8.20 0.72 14.66
C PHE A 335 8.44 2.05 13.96
N ARG A 336 8.60 2.01 12.63
CA ARG A 336 8.70 3.24 11.83
C ARG A 336 7.35 3.66 11.28
N ASP A 337 6.36 2.75 11.27
CA ASP A 337 5.01 3.03 10.79
C ASP A 337 3.98 2.30 11.67
N ILE A 338 2.96 3.00 12.14
CA ILE A 338 1.74 2.44 12.70
C ILE A 338 0.60 3.37 12.30
N HIS A 339 -0.40 2.86 11.60
CA HIS A 339 -1.61 3.61 11.27
C HIS A 339 -2.85 2.86 11.74
N LEU A 340 -3.81 3.60 12.30
CA LEU A 340 -5.13 3.12 12.69
C LEU A 340 -6.11 3.24 11.50
N PHE A 341 -6.99 2.25 11.38
CA PHE A 341 -8.12 2.25 10.46
C PHE A 341 -9.43 2.35 11.24
N ASP A 342 -10.21 3.38 10.95
CA ASP A 342 -11.55 3.61 11.49
C ASP A 342 -12.52 3.82 10.32
N GLU A 343 -13.46 2.91 10.13
CA GLU A 343 -14.40 2.95 9.01
C GLU A 343 -15.32 4.18 9.01
N ASN A 344 -15.38 4.93 10.13
CA ASN A 344 -16.09 6.20 10.24
C ASN A 344 -15.28 7.40 9.73
N CYS A 345 -13.98 7.25 9.51
CA CYS A 345 -13.12 8.26 8.91
C CYS A 345 -13.41 8.34 7.40
N ALA A 346 -14.20 9.34 7.01
CA ALA A 346 -14.45 9.62 5.60
C ALA A 346 -13.17 10.06 4.89
N GLU A 347 -13.00 9.64 3.64
CA GLU A 347 -11.97 10.21 2.77
C GLU A 347 -12.26 11.70 2.47
N ARG A 348 -11.21 12.45 2.15
CA ARG A 348 -11.27 13.90 1.90
C ARG A 348 -12.22 14.28 0.76
N TYR A 349 -12.38 13.40 -0.22
CA TYR A 349 -13.11 13.66 -1.47
C TYR A 349 -14.48 12.96 -1.52
N LEU A 350 -15.01 12.52 -0.37
CA LEU A 350 -16.29 11.81 -0.31
C LEU A 350 -17.44 12.66 -0.88
N ASN A 351 -17.47 13.95 -0.53
CA ASN A 351 -18.52 14.89 -0.95
C ASN A 351 -17.98 16.02 -1.83
N ASP A 352 -16.68 16.30 -1.73
CA ASP A 352 -16.02 17.41 -2.40
C ASP A 352 -15.08 16.94 -3.50
N ARG A 353 -14.84 17.81 -4.48
CA ARG A 353 -13.83 17.60 -5.51
C ARG A 353 -12.48 18.17 -5.07
N VAL A 354 -11.39 17.58 -5.58
CA VAL A 354 -10.08 18.22 -5.50
C VAL A 354 -10.04 19.41 -6.46
N THR A 355 -9.46 20.52 -6.02
CA THR A 355 -9.31 21.76 -6.81
C THR A 355 -7.85 22.15 -7.00
N THR A 356 -6.94 21.23 -6.67
CA THR A 356 -5.50 21.39 -6.72
C THR A 356 -4.91 20.33 -7.66
N HIS A 357 -3.72 20.63 -8.21
CA HIS A 357 -3.01 19.70 -9.08
C HIS A 357 -2.48 18.44 -8.37
N HIS A 358 -2.55 18.42 -7.03
CA HIS A 358 -2.20 17.28 -6.20
C HIS A 358 -3.35 16.90 -5.26
N CYS A 359 -3.42 15.63 -4.88
CA CYS A 359 -4.39 15.10 -3.93
C CYS A 359 -3.69 14.39 -2.76
N VAL A 360 -4.44 14.17 -1.67
CA VAL A 360 -3.96 13.47 -0.48
C VAL A 360 -4.99 12.41 -0.09
N TYR A 361 -4.53 11.17 0.02
CA TYR A 361 -5.22 10.06 0.63
C TYR A 361 -4.40 9.58 1.81
N ASP A 362 -5.03 9.58 2.96
CA ASP A 362 -4.37 9.27 4.22
C ASP A 362 -5.29 8.57 5.20
N THR A 363 -4.67 7.90 6.17
CA THR A 363 -5.34 7.25 7.29
C THR A 363 -4.94 7.94 8.60
N LEU A 364 -5.07 7.26 9.75
CA LEU A 364 -4.86 7.87 11.07
C LEU A 364 -3.47 7.48 11.63
N PRO A 365 -2.43 8.32 11.50
CA PRO A 365 -1.08 7.96 11.93
C PRO A 365 -0.94 7.90 13.45
N VAL A 366 -0.42 6.79 13.97
CA VAL A 366 0.02 6.63 15.36
C VAL A 366 1.54 6.79 15.45
N VAL A 367 2.23 6.25 14.44
CA VAL A 367 3.66 6.44 14.20
C VAL A 367 3.85 6.68 12.71
N ASP A 368 4.37 7.84 12.32
CA ASP A 368 4.67 8.17 10.93
C ASP A 368 6.14 8.58 10.78
N GLY A 369 6.99 7.56 10.62
CA GLY A 369 8.43 7.72 10.54
C GLY A 369 8.86 8.60 9.38
N PHE A 370 8.13 8.58 8.25
CA PHE A 370 8.52 9.36 7.09
C PHE A 370 8.26 10.86 7.29
N ASN A 371 7.03 11.22 7.66
CA ASN A 371 6.62 12.63 7.75
C ASN A 371 7.09 13.31 9.03
N TRP A 372 7.31 12.55 10.11
CA TRP A 372 7.75 13.09 11.40
C TRP A 372 9.27 13.14 11.58
N SER A 373 10.04 12.72 10.57
CA SER A 373 11.51 12.82 10.55
C SER A 373 12.00 14.02 9.75
N ARG A 374 13.18 14.54 10.11
CA ARG A 374 13.95 15.44 9.24
C ARG A 374 15.13 14.70 8.59
N ARG A 375 15.66 15.27 7.51
CA ARG A 375 16.90 14.79 6.90
C ARG A 375 18.04 14.91 7.92
N ASP A 376 18.89 13.87 7.97
CA ASP A 376 20.06 13.76 8.86
C ASP A 376 19.75 13.82 10.38
N GLY A 377 18.47 13.73 10.76
CA GLY A 377 18.04 13.63 12.16
C GLY A 377 17.91 12.19 12.64
N VAL A 378 17.63 12.00 13.93
CA VAL A 378 17.17 10.71 14.44
C VAL A 378 15.79 10.45 13.85
N PRO A 379 15.56 9.36 13.11
CA PRO A 379 14.26 9.11 12.51
C PRO A 379 13.16 8.99 13.58
N ALA A 380 11.99 9.55 13.32
CA ALA A 380 10.82 9.33 14.16
C ALA A 380 10.46 7.84 14.23
N GLY A 381 9.88 7.43 15.36
CA GLY A 381 9.46 6.05 15.57
C GLY A 381 9.24 5.69 17.02
N LEU A 382 8.60 4.53 17.24
CA LEU A 382 8.42 3.93 18.57
C LEU A 382 9.53 2.90 18.80
N ARG A 383 10.35 3.13 19.83
CA ARG A 383 11.54 2.34 20.15
C ARG A 383 11.47 1.72 21.52
N LEU A 384 12.10 0.56 21.69
CA LEU A 384 12.38 0.02 23.01
C LEU A 384 13.60 0.69 23.62
N VAL A 385 13.46 1.18 24.85
CA VAL A 385 14.54 1.76 25.63
C VAL A 385 14.67 1.09 26.99
N GLY A 386 15.90 0.87 27.44
CA GLY A 386 16.22 0.55 28.83
C GLY A 386 16.22 1.82 29.67
N LEU A 387 15.72 1.74 30.89
CA LEU A 387 15.69 2.87 31.82
C LEU A 387 16.73 2.70 32.93
N THR A 388 17.57 3.70 33.12
CA THR A 388 18.48 3.78 34.26
C THR A 388 17.73 4.12 35.56
N ALA A 389 18.41 4.03 36.71
CA ALA A 389 17.81 4.32 38.01
C ALA A 389 17.27 5.76 38.11
N ASP A 390 17.98 6.72 37.50
CA ASP A 390 17.62 8.13 37.37
C ASP A 390 16.60 8.42 36.24
N GLY A 391 16.18 7.40 35.48
CA GLY A 391 15.12 7.51 34.47
C GLY A 391 15.59 7.95 33.08
N ALA A 392 16.90 8.06 32.85
CA ALA A 392 17.45 8.24 31.51
C ALA A 392 17.18 7.00 30.65
N ALA A 393 16.89 7.23 29.38
CA ALA A 393 16.57 6.18 28.42
C ALA A 393 17.75 5.93 27.48
N ASN A 394 18.05 4.66 27.26
CA ASN A 394 19.06 4.21 26.30
C ASN A 394 18.44 3.15 25.40
N GLU A 395 18.64 3.28 24.08
CA GLU A 395 18.22 2.23 23.13
C GLU A 395 18.95 0.92 23.43
N LEU A 396 18.24 -0.19 23.28
CA LEU A 396 18.77 -1.53 23.52
C LEU A 396 19.25 -2.16 22.20
N SER A 397 20.49 -2.64 22.18
CA SER A 397 21.02 -3.44 21.07
C SER A 397 20.36 -4.82 21.02
N CYS A 398 20.03 -5.26 19.81
CA CYS A 398 19.23 -6.43 19.50
C CYS A 398 19.93 -7.29 18.46
N GLY A 399 19.73 -8.60 18.53
CA GLY A 399 20.12 -9.55 17.49
C GLY A 399 19.04 -9.74 16.42
N THR A 400 19.25 -10.77 15.60
CA THR A 400 18.32 -11.11 14.51
C THR A 400 16.97 -11.57 15.05
N PRO A 401 15.84 -10.98 14.60
CA PRO A 401 14.52 -11.41 15.02
C PRO A 401 14.15 -12.77 14.42
N VAL A 402 13.27 -13.50 15.10
CA VAL A 402 12.57 -14.68 14.58
C VAL A 402 11.09 -14.36 14.50
N VAL A 403 10.48 -14.65 13.34
CA VAL A 403 9.06 -14.38 13.08
C VAL A 403 8.34 -15.71 12.83
N ALA A 404 7.20 -15.89 13.47
CA ALA A 404 6.35 -17.07 13.31
C ALA A 404 4.87 -16.68 13.27
N GLU A 405 4.08 -17.43 12.50
CA GLU A 405 2.62 -17.32 12.50
C GLU A 405 2.07 -18.11 13.70
N THR A 406 1.15 -17.51 14.45
CA THR A 406 0.53 -18.11 15.64
C THR A 406 -0.99 -18.19 15.51
N GLY A 407 -1.44 -18.50 14.29
CA GLY A 407 -2.84 -18.54 13.90
C GLY A 407 -3.02 -17.99 12.49
N ALA A 408 -4.27 -17.84 12.06
CA ALA A 408 -4.58 -17.32 10.74
C ALA A 408 -4.33 -15.80 10.59
N ASP A 409 -4.24 -15.08 11.70
CA ASP A 409 -4.22 -13.61 11.71
C ASP A 409 -3.19 -12.99 12.67
N SER A 410 -2.33 -13.82 13.26
CA SER A 410 -1.47 -13.41 14.37
C SER A 410 0.00 -13.71 14.10
N LEU A 411 0.86 -12.70 14.25
CA LEU A 411 2.32 -12.86 14.19
C LEU A 411 2.94 -12.80 15.58
N HIS A 412 3.89 -13.69 15.80
CA HIS A 412 4.77 -13.70 16.95
C HIS A 412 6.19 -13.39 16.50
N ILE A 413 6.78 -12.35 17.09
CA ILE A 413 8.15 -11.90 16.82
C ILE A 413 8.95 -11.96 18.11
N THR A 414 10.03 -12.73 18.10
CA THR A 414 11.01 -12.77 19.19
C THR A 414 12.28 -12.05 18.75
N ILE A 415 12.70 -11.05 19.51
CA ILE A 415 13.89 -10.25 19.25
C ILE A 415 14.88 -10.46 20.40
N PRO A 416 15.99 -11.19 20.19
CA PRO A 416 16.99 -11.39 21.23
C PRO A 416 17.67 -10.06 21.55
N LEU A 417 17.90 -9.78 22.84
CA LEU A 417 18.68 -8.63 23.28
C LEU A 417 20.15 -9.01 23.44
N THR A 418 21.06 -8.14 23.00
CA THR A 418 22.51 -8.39 23.11
C THR A 418 22.97 -8.45 24.58
N SER A 419 22.29 -7.76 25.49
CA SER A 419 22.53 -7.84 26.93
C SER A 419 22.04 -9.14 27.59
N GLY A 420 21.28 -9.96 26.86
CA GLY A 420 20.55 -11.12 27.37
C GLY A 420 19.06 -10.83 27.58
N GLY A 421 18.27 -11.90 27.48
CA GLY A 421 16.81 -11.84 27.41
C GLY A 421 16.32 -11.60 25.98
N ALA A 422 15.02 -11.39 25.84
CA ALA A 422 14.38 -11.15 24.56
C ALA A 422 13.13 -10.26 24.71
N VAL A 423 12.86 -9.51 23.65
CA VAL A 423 11.59 -8.83 23.43
C VAL A 423 10.67 -9.78 22.70
N ARG A 424 9.43 -9.87 23.16
CA ARG A 424 8.36 -10.60 22.50
C ARG A 424 7.30 -9.61 22.05
N LEU A 425 6.99 -9.66 20.76
CA LEU A 425 5.89 -8.94 20.13
C LEU A 425 4.86 -9.95 19.64
N ASP A 426 3.61 -9.82 20.08
CA ASP A 426 2.48 -10.56 19.53
C ASP A 426 1.53 -9.56 18.87
N LEU A 427 1.41 -9.63 17.54
CA LEU A 427 0.55 -8.76 16.72
C LEU A 427 -0.69 -9.56 16.32
N ASP A 428 -1.87 -9.08 16.68
CA ASP A 428 -3.17 -9.63 16.28
C ASP A 428 -4.10 -8.50 15.83
N PRO A 429 -5.28 -8.77 15.25
CA PRO A 429 -6.13 -7.71 14.69
C PRO A 429 -6.57 -6.62 15.67
N ARG A 430 -6.48 -6.82 16.98
CA ARG A 430 -6.94 -5.87 17.99
C ARG A 430 -5.81 -5.25 18.81
N ALA A 431 -4.61 -5.81 18.74
CA ALA A 431 -3.54 -5.38 19.63
C ALA A 431 -2.13 -5.75 19.16
N ILE A 432 -1.19 -4.91 19.58
CA ILE A 432 0.24 -5.26 19.67
C ILE A 432 0.58 -5.44 21.14
N ARG A 433 0.95 -6.65 21.53
CA ARG A 433 1.44 -6.96 22.89
C ARG A 433 2.95 -7.01 22.88
N ILE A 434 3.56 -6.33 23.85
CA ILE A 434 5.01 -6.15 23.93
C ILE A 434 5.43 -6.55 25.33
N SER A 435 6.38 -7.47 25.44
CA SER A 435 6.94 -7.90 26.72
C SER A 435 8.44 -8.10 26.59
N VAL A 436 9.16 -7.96 27.71
CA VAL A 436 10.59 -8.21 27.78
C VAL A 436 10.85 -9.21 28.89
N SER A 437 11.54 -10.30 28.60
CA SER A 437 11.75 -11.40 29.54
C SER A 437 13.06 -12.14 29.29
N GLY A 438 13.43 -13.03 30.22
CA GLY A 438 14.64 -13.86 30.12
C GLY A 438 15.78 -13.40 31.02
N ALA A 439 16.84 -14.22 31.09
CA ALA A 439 18.01 -13.94 31.92
C ALA A 439 18.73 -12.69 31.41
N ASN A 440 19.05 -11.76 32.34
CA ASN A 440 19.67 -10.47 32.04
C ASN A 440 18.81 -9.49 31.21
N ALA A 441 17.50 -9.72 31.14
CA ALA A 441 16.57 -8.72 30.63
C ALA A 441 16.69 -7.40 31.44
N PRO A 442 16.50 -6.23 30.79
CA PRO A 442 16.57 -4.94 31.48
C PRO A 442 15.56 -4.88 32.62
N GLY A 443 16.02 -4.52 33.83
CA GLY A 443 15.16 -4.44 35.01
C GLY A 443 14.07 -3.36 34.93
N ARG A 444 14.29 -2.32 34.12
CA ARG A 444 13.29 -1.31 33.74
C ARG A 444 13.45 -0.98 32.26
N TRP A 445 12.33 -0.90 31.56
CA TRP A 445 12.28 -0.54 30.14
C TRP A 445 11.04 0.31 29.86
N ALA A 446 11.00 0.95 28.69
CA ALA A 446 9.83 1.65 28.18
C ALA A 446 9.81 1.61 26.64
N LEU A 447 8.71 2.08 26.07
CA LEU A 447 8.65 2.44 24.66
C LEU A 447 8.65 3.97 24.54
N ASP A 448 9.59 4.51 23.79
CA ASP A 448 9.67 5.94 23.50
C ASP A 448 9.22 6.18 22.05
N LEU A 449 8.10 6.89 21.89
CA LEU A 449 7.67 7.46 20.63
C LEU A 449 8.31 8.84 20.49
N THR A 450 9.26 8.97 19.57
CA THR A 450 9.97 10.22 19.32
C THR A 450 9.70 10.75 17.92
N TRP A 451 9.74 12.08 17.78
CA TRP A 451 9.64 12.77 16.49
C TRP A 451 10.56 13.99 16.45
N ASP A 452 10.76 14.54 15.25
CA ASP A 452 11.53 15.78 15.10
C ASP A 452 10.68 17.01 15.46
N GLY A 453 11.23 17.90 16.29
CA GLY A 453 10.52 19.08 16.80
C GLY A 453 10.09 20.10 15.76
N ALA A 454 10.67 20.06 14.55
CA ALA A 454 10.26 20.92 13.44
C ALA A 454 9.09 20.34 12.62
N LYS A 455 8.66 19.09 12.89
CA LYS A 455 7.58 18.42 12.18
C LYS A 455 6.27 18.50 12.96
N ALA A 456 5.18 18.76 12.23
CA ALA A 456 3.85 18.61 12.76
C ALA A 456 3.51 17.12 12.90
N THR A 457 2.90 16.74 14.02
CA THR A 457 2.42 15.39 14.28
C THR A 457 0.93 15.42 14.62
N SER A 458 0.31 14.25 14.63
CA SER A 458 -1.08 14.12 15.06
C SER A 458 -1.23 14.01 16.57
N ILE A 459 -0.13 13.96 17.35
CA ILE A 459 -0.15 13.77 18.81
C ILE A 459 -0.63 15.07 19.48
N VAL A 460 -1.70 14.99 20.27
CA VAL A 460 -2.22 16.16 21.01
C VAL A 460 -2.03 16.07 22.51
N GLY A 461 -1.80 14.87 23.06
CA GLY A 461 -1.62 14.69 24.49
C GLY A 461 -1.72 13.24 24.95
N VAL A 462 -1.76 13.06 26.27
CA VAL A 462 -1.99 11.77 26.93
C VAL A 462 -3.11 11.93 27.95
N ASP A 463 -3.96 10.92 28.08
CA ASP A 463 -5.05 10.85 29.05
C ASP A 463 -5.10 9.46 29.69
N GLY A 464 -4.59 9.37 30.92
CA GLY A 464 -4.43 8.10 31.64
C GLY A 464 -3.58 7.09 30.87
N GLU A 465 -4.20 5.97 30.45
CA GLU A 465 -3.58 4.92 29.65
C GLU A 465 -3.75 5.14 28.12
N ALA A 466 -4.10 6.35 27.66
CA ALA A 466 -4.29 6.64 26.25
C ALA A 466 -3.31 7.70 25.73
N ILE A 467 -2.87 7.52 24.48
CA ILE A 467 -2.25 8.58 23.69
C ILE A 467 -3.35 9.14 22.78
N CYS A 468 -3.55 10.45 22.83
CA CYS A 468 -4.59 11.15 22.08
C CYS A 468 -3.99 11.77 20.83
N PHE A 469 -4.73 11.66 19.72
CA PHE A 469 -4.35 12.19 18.43
C PHE A 469 -5.50 12.96 17.78
N ARG A 470 -5.13 13.88 16.88
CA ARG A 470 -6.05 14.58 15.98
C ARG A 470 -5.42 14.64 14.59
N HIS A 471 -6.13 14.11 13.59
CA HIS A 471 -5.69 14.15 12.20
C HIS A 471 -6.86 14.57 11.30
N ASN A 472 -6.69 15.61 10.49
CA ASN A 472 -7.76 16.14 9.61
C ASN A 472 -9.11 16.36 10.33
N ASN A 473 -9.10 16.95 11.53
CA ASN A 473 -10.28 17.15 12.39
C ASN A 473 -10.97 15.85 12.87
N PHE A 474 -10.31 14.70 12.74
CA PHE A 474 -10.74 13.43 13.31
C PHE A 474 -9.94 13.15 14.58
N ASP A 475 -10.64 13.02 15.71
CA ASP A 475 -10.06 12.68 17.01
C ASP A 475 -10.02 11.17 17.18
N TYR A 476 -8.87 10.64 17.59
CA TYR A 476 -8.68 9.22 17.86
C TYR A 476 -7.66 9.01 18.98
N SER A 477 -7.59 7.79 19.49
CA SER A 477 -6.65 7.43 20.55
C SER A 477 -6.27 5.97 20.47
N ILE A 478 -5.05 5.63 20.88
CA ILE A 478 -4.69 4.25 21.19
C ILE A 478 -4.59 4.09 22.71
N ARG A 479 -5.05 2.94 23.22
CA ARG A 479 -4.95 2.63 24.64
C ARG A 479 -3.77 1.69 24.91
N CYS A 480 -2.85 2.10 25.76
CA CYS A 480 -1.68 1.34 26.19
C CYS A 480 -1.96 0.70 27.56
N LYS A 481 -2.63 -0.47 27.57
CA LYS A 481 -3.00 -1.14 28.82
C LYS A 481 -1.79 -1.65 29.57
N GLY A 482 -1.82 -1.48 30.90
CA GLY A 482 -0.76 -1.98 31.77
C GLY A 482 0.50 -1.13 31.71
N ALA A 483 0.38 0.16 31.37
CA ALA A 483 1.48 1.10 31.30
C ALA A 483 1.11 2.47 31.88
N ASN A 484 2.11 3.16 32.39
CA ASN A 484 2.05 4.59 32.67
C ASN A 484 2.57 5.34 31.44
N ILE A 485 1.81 6.35 31.00
CA ILE A 485 2.16 7.16 29.85
C ILE A 485 2.51 8.57 30.30
N THR A 486 3.64 9.08 29.82
CA THR A 486 4.05 10.47 30.06
C THR A 486 4.43 11.11 28.74
N MET A 487 4.01 12.36 28.53
CA MET A 487 4.43 13.16 27.38
C MET A 487 5.34 14.29 27.83
N ASN A 488 6.51 14.39 27.20
CA ASN A 488 7.37 15.55 27.31
C ASN A 488 7.37 16.28 25.97
N ALA A 489 6.60 17.36 25.90
CA ALA A 489 6.43 18.14 24.67
C ALA A 489 7.71 18.89 24.26
N LYS A 490 8.60 19.22 25.21
CA LYS A 490 9.87 19.92 24.91
C LYS A 490 10.88 18.99 24.24
N ASP A 491 10.90 17.74 24.67
CA ASP A 491 11.82 16.72 24.16
C ASP A 491 11.19 15.87 23.05
N HIS A 492 9.97 16.24 22.60
CA HIS A 492 9.25 15.58 21.51
C HIS A 492 9.16 14.07 21.68
N VAL A 493 8.77 13.64 22.90
CA VAL A 493 8.68 12.24 23.27
C VAL A 493 7.40 11.92 24.04
N VAL A 494 6.75 10.82 23.67
CA VAL A 494 5.76 10.12 24.49
C VAL A 494 6.37 8.81 24.97
N ARG A 495 6.46 8.63 26.29
CA ARG A 495 7.01 7.44 26.93
C ARG A 495 5.90 6.56 27.48
N ILE A 496 5.95 5.29 27.14
CA ILE A 496 5.03 4.23 27.59
C ILE A 496 5.84 3.26 28.45
N ALA A 497 5.76 3.41 29.78
CA ALA A 497 6.48 2.56 30.72
C ALA A 497 5.53 1.49 31.29
N PRO A 498 5.84 0.18 31.17
CA PRO A 498 4.98 -0.88 31.66
C PRO A 498 4.89 -0.88 33.19
N ASN A 499 3.71 -1.23 33.71
CA ASN A 499 3.44 -1.43 35.14
C ASN A 499 3.82 -2.84 35.62
N GLY A 500 4.20 -3.72 34.69
CA GLY A 500 4.56 -5.11 34.94
C GLY A 500 5.45 -5.66 33.83
N ALA A 501 5.26 -6.93 33.46
CA ALA A 501 6.12 -7.60 32.48
C ALA A 501 5.90 -7.18 31.01
N GLY A 502 4.84 -6.43 30.70
CA GLY A 502 4.50 -6.05 29.33
C GLY A 502 3.46 -4.94 29.23
N VAL A 503 3.28 -4.45 28.00
CA VAL A 503 2.28 -3.45 27.61
C VAL A 503 1.45 -3.99 26.44
N THR A 504 0.20 -3.58 26.35
CA THR A 504 -0.67 -3.88 25.20
C THR A 504 -1.15 -2.59 24.56
N LEU A 505 -0.74 -2.32 23.32
CA LEU A 505 -1.29 -1.26 22.48
C LEU A 505 -2.58 -1.80 21.85
N ARG A 506 -3.72 -1.17 22.14
CA ARG A 506 -5.02 -1.54 21.56
C ARG A 506 -5.47 -0.54 20.51
N PHE A 507 -5.96 -1.08 19.40
CA PHE A 507 -6.42 -0.38 18.21
C PHE A 507 -7.94 -0.53 18.05
#